data_AF-A0AAV1C7U3-F1
#
_entry.id   AF-A0AAV1C7U3-F1
#
_cell.length_a   1.000
_cell.length_b   1.000
_cell.length_c   1.000
_cell.angle_alpha   90.00
_cell.angle_beta   90.00
_cell.angle_gamma   90.00
#
_symmetry.space_group_name_H-M   'P 1'
#
loop_
_entity.id
_entity.type
_entity.pdbx_description
1 polymer ?
#
loop_
_entity_poly.entity_id
_entity_poly.type
_entity_poly.pdbx_seq_one_letter_code
_entity_poly.pdbx_strand_id
1 'polypeptide(L)'
;MLKHNFLLWSGVQHVHVPVQLPIVIFNGRNRSSKVAATAVSNLSTNSAPGIELSSSESRSSFPIFDNPSEPESTPASGLELADPDFYKIGYVRSVRAYGIEFREGPDGFGVYASKDIQALRRARVIMEIPLELMLTISRKKPWMFFPDIIPIGHPIFDIINSTNPETDWDLRLACLLLYAFDVKDNFWTLYGDFLPGPDECTSLLLATEEDLLEMQDQHLASTMMQQQQRALEFWEKNWHSAVPLKVKRLAREPERFIWAVSMAQSRCINMETRIGSLTQDSNLLVPYADMLNHSFQPNCFFHWRFKDRMLEVMINAGQAVKKGEEMTINYLSQSRNNSYMQRYGFSSPVNPWDVIHFSGSAKIHLDSFLSVFSISGLPDEYYHNSQLSTDTENFVDGAVLAAARTLPTWTDGDVPPIPSIERKAAKELQDECQQMLAQFPTNARQDQQILDNLPEDRRPTLEAAIKYRLNRKLFLEKVIQTLEIYQEGILF
;
A
#
# COMPACT_ATOMS: atom_id res chain seq x y z
N MET A 1 17.15 -57.64 -17.00
CA MET A 1 17.95 -56.82 -17.94
C MET A 1 17.12 -55.57 -18.23
N LEU A 2 17.44 -54.45 -17.58
CA LEU A 2 18.13 -53.25 -18.14
C LEU A 2 17.22 -52.48 -19.13
N LYS A 3 17.04 -51.15 -19.12
CA LYS A 3 17.55 -50.00 -18.36
C LYS A 3 16.82 -48.71 -18.85
N HIS A 4 16.56 -47.79 -17.92
CA HIS A 4 16.69 -46.31 -17.94
C HIS A 4 15.96 -45.32 -18.89
N ASN A 5 15.36 -44.33 -18.22
CA ASN A 5 15.43 -42.83 -18.34
C ASN A 5 14.93 -42.15 -19.63
N PHE A 6 14.21 -41.00 -19.61
CA PHE A 6 14.42 -39.76 -18.85
C PHE A 6 13.10 -39.01 -18.58
N LEU A 7 12.94 -38.49 -17.36
CA LEU A 7 11.99 -37.46 -16.95
C LEU A 7 12.75 -36.12 -16.90
N LEU A 8 12.22 -35.07 -17.52
CA LEU A 8 12.59 -33.67 -17.27
C LEU A 8 11.33 -32.98 -16.74
N TRP A 9 11.32 -32.68 -15.45
CA TRP A 9 10.35 -31.82 -14.77
C TRP A 9 10.95 -30.42 -14.65
N SER A 10 10.31 -29.43 -15.28
CA SER A 10 10.48 -28.02 -14.94
C SER A 10 9.42 -27.65 -13.90
N GLY A 11 9.86 -27.50 -12.65
CA GLY A 11 9.01 -27.06 -11.54
C GLY A 11 8.82 -25.55 -11.57
N VAL A 12 7.58 -25.10 -11.78
CA VAL A 12 7.13 -23.75 -11.46
C VAL A 12 6.50 -23.83 -10.08
N GLN A 13 7.09 -23.15 -9.09
CA GLN A 13 6.55 -23.06 -7.75
C GLN A 13 5.36 -22.11 -7.73
N HIS A 14 4.18 -22.65 -7.40
CA HIS A 14 2.96 -21.91 -7.13
C HIS A 14 3.07 -21.20 -5.78
N VAL A 15 2.90 -19.87 -5.77
CA VAL A 15 2.66 -19.11 -4.54
C VAL A 15 1.16 -19.19 -4.23
N HIS A 16 0.82 -20.00 -3.23
CA HIS A 16 -0.51 -20.08 -2.65
C HIS A 16 -0.76 -18.84 -1.79
N VAL A 17 -1.81 -18.07 -2.09
CA VAL A 17 -2.33 -17.00 -1.23
C VAL A 17 -3.11 -17.65 -0.08
N PRO A 18 -2.77 -17.44 1.21
CA PRO A 18 -3.55 -18.01 2.30
C PRO A 18 -4.87 -17.24 2.47
N VAL A 19 -5.94 -18.02 2.50
CA VAL A 19 -7.31 -17.63 2.85
C VAL A 19 -7.36 -17.22 4.32
N GLN A 20 -7.98 -16.08 4.62
CA GLN A 20 -8.22 -15.59 5.98
C GLN A 20 -8.96 -16.64 6.84
N LEU A 21 -8.40 -16.95 8.01
CA LEU A 21 -9.05 -17.77 9.03
C LEU A 21 -10.21 -16.98 9.70
N PRO A 22 -11.39 -17.60 9.92
CA PRO A 22 -12.48 -16.96 10.64
C PRO A 22 -12.23 -16.96 12.15
N ILE A 23 -12.39 -15.79 12.77
CA ILE A 23 -12.35 -15.59 14.21
C ILE A 23 -13.51 -16.36 14.88
N VAL A 24 -13.16 -17.26 15.81
CA VAL A 24 -14.07 -18.01 16.66
C VAL A 24 -14.70 -17.07 17.70
N ILE A 25 -16.01 -16.85 17.63
CA ILE A 25 -16.78 -16.09 18.63
C ILE A 25 -17.15 -17.01 19.79
N PHE A 26 -16.57 -16.78 20.97
CA PHE A 26 -17.02 -17.38 22.23
C PHE A 26 -18.33 -16.73 22.71
N ASN A 27 -19.38 -17.54 22.84
CA ASN A 27 -20.64 -17.15 23.47
C ASN A 27 -20.51 -17.23 25.01
N GLY A 28 -20.62 -16.08 25.68
CA GLY A 28 -20.74 -16.00 27.14
C GLY A 28 -21.95 -15.17 27.56
N ARG A 29 -22.97 -15.81 28.09
CA ARG A 29 -24.14 -15.19 28.74
C ARG A 29 -23.79 -14.72 30.17
N ASN A 30 -24.37 -13.56 30.54
CA ASN A 30 -25.09 -13.22 31.79
C ASN A 30 -24.63 -12.01 32.65
N ARG A 31 -25.63 -11.14 32.88
CA ARG A 31 -26.07 -10.44 34.11
C ARG A 31 -25.44 -9.10 34.55
N SER A 32 -26.25 -8.04 34.36
CA SER A 32 -26.84 -7.12 35.37
C SER A 32 -25.96 -6.51 36.48
N SER A 33 -25.91 -5.17 36.54
CA SER A 33 -26.53 -4.38 37.63
C SER A 33 -26.40 -2.86 37.43
N LYS A 34 -27.43 -2.13 37.90
CA LYS A 34 -27.59 -0.67 37.99
C LYS A 34 -27.07 -0.16 39.33
N VAL A 35 -26.48 1.04 39.40
CA VAL A 35 -26.57 2.05 40.51
C VAL A 35 -26.08 3.39 39.90
N ALA A 36 -26.87 4.47 39.67
CA ALA A 36 -27.66 5.37 40.53
C ALA A 36 -26.83 6.35 41.40
N ALA A 37 -27.01 7.65 41.11
CA ALA A 37 -26.34 8.81 41.70
C ALA A 37 -26.77 9.13 43.13
N THR A 38 -25.94 9.89 43.86
CA THR A 38 -26.44 10.92 44.80
C THR A 38 -25.37 11.97 45.10
N ALA A 39 -25.76 13.25 44.99
CA ALA A 39 -25.03 14.43 45.42
C ALA A 39 -25.45 14.82 46.84
N VAL A 40 -24.55 15.42 47.64
CA VAL A 40 -24.93 16.31 48.75
C VAL A 40 -23.88 17.41 48.92
N SER A 41 -24.38 18.64 48.84
CA SER A 41 -23.77 19.93 49.14
C SER A 41 -23.58 20.17 50.65
N ASN A 42 -22.63 21.01 51.05
CA ASN A 42 -22.80 21.90 52.21
C ASN A 42 -21.89 23.14 52.13
N LEU A 43 -22.53 24.32 52.27
CA LEU A 43 -21.93 25.62 52.50
C LEU A 43 -21.66 25.85 53.99
N SER A 44 -20.63 26.62 54.33
CA SER A 44 -20.68 27.61 55.42
C SER A 44 -19.55 28.65 55.30
N THR A 45 -19.83 29.88 55.74
CA THR A 45 -19.17 31.16 55.45
C THR A 45 -18.61 31.85 56.70
N ASN A 46 -17.73 32.85 56.46
CA ASN A 46 -17.24 33.97 57.33
C ASN A 46 -15.93 33.68 58.09
N SER A 47 -14.92 34.57 58.20
CA SER A 47 -14.80 36.04 58.03
C SER A 47 -13.30 36.48 57.91
N ALA A 48 -13.01 37.57 57.19
CA ALA A 48 -11.69 38.18 56.89
C ALA A 48 -11.16 39.12 58.03
N PRO A 49 -9.98 39.83 57.97
CA PRO A 49 -9.55 40.77 56.88
C PRO A 49 -8.02 40.95 56.58
N GLY A 50 -7.70 41.68 55.48
CA GLY A 50 -6.39 42.32 55.16
C GLY A 50 -5.90 42.08 53.71
N ILE A 51 -6.24 42.90 52.69
CA ILE A 51 -5.48 44.06 52.13
C ILE A 51 -4.10 43.61 51.57
N GLU A 52 -3.70 43.65 50.28
CA GLU A 52 -3.95 44.58 49.16
C GLU A 52 -3.41 44.05 47.79
N LEU A 53 -3.94 44.63 46.68
CA LEU A 53 -3.44 44.74 45.28
C LEU A 53 -3.49 43.49 44.36
N SER A 54 -3.93 43.51 43.09
CA SER A 54 -4.22 44.58 42.12
C SER A 54 -5.06 44.09 40.92
N SER A 55 -5.96 44.96 40.42
CA SER A 55 -6.56 45.03 39.07
C SER A 55 -7.10 43.76 38.39
N SER A 56 -8.39 43.54 38.56
CA SER A 56 -9.24 42.71 37.69
C SER A 56 -9.61 43.47 36.41
N GLU A 57 -9.11 43.03 35.25
CA GLU A 57 -9.87 43.16 34.01
C GLU A 57 -10.75 41.91 33.86
N SER A 58 -12.05 42.14 33.87
CA SER A 58 -13.10 41.16 33.67
C SER A 58 -12.98 40.51 32.28
N ARG A 59 -12.55 39.25 32.20
CA ARG A 59 -12.77 38.43 31.00
C ARG A 59 -14.25 38.06 30.93
N SER A 60 -14.94 38.69 30.00
CA SER A 60 -16.33 38.40 29.62
C SER A 60 -16.50 36.92 29.27
N SER A 61 -17.54 36.32 29.84
CA SER A 61 -17.97 34.94 29.63
C SER A 61 -18.65 34.74 28.27
N PHE A 62 -17.95 34.92 27.15
CA PHE A 62 -18.43 34.53 25.81
C PHE A 62 -17.24 34.29 24.87
N PRO A 63 -16.89 33.03 24.53
CA PRO A 63 -15.90 32.74 23.50
C PRO A 63 -16.56 32.88 22.13
N ILE A 64 -16.83 34.13 21.71
CA ILE A 64 -17.34 34.44 20.36
C ILE A 64 -16.26 35.13 19.52
N PHE A 65 -15.14 35.51 20.13
CA PHE A 65 -14.02 36.20 19.47
C PHE A 65 -12.65 35.68 19.94
N ASP A 66 -12.50 34.37 20.10
CA ASP A 66 -11.16 33.81 19.97
C ASP A 66 -10.82 33.89 18.47
N ASN A 67 -9.82 34.69 18.11
CA ASN A 67 -9.19 34.59 16.80
C ASN A 67 -8.92 33.10 16.54
N PRO A 68 -9.21 32.55 15.34
CA PRO A 68 -8.85 31.16 15.08
C PRO A 68 -7.38 31.02 15.41
N SER A 69 -7.08 30.16 16.39
CA SER A 69 -5.72 29.73 16.70
C SER A 69 -5.03 29.47 15.37
N GLU A 70 -3.81 29.98 15.18
CA GLU A 70 -3.04 29.64 13.99
C GLU A 70 -3.16 28.14 13.77
N PRO A 71 -3.55 27.70 12.55
CA PRO A 71 -3.81 26.29 12.31
C PRO A 71 -2.56 25.52 12.75
N GLU A 72 -2.71 24.65 13.75
CA GLU A 72 -1.62 23.77 14.19
C GLU A 72 -0.99 23.13 12.96
N SER A 73 0.34 23.23 12.84
CA SER A 73 1.06 22.64 11.72
C SER A 73 0.86 21.14 11.75
N THR A 74 0.03 20.63 10.85
CA THR A 74 -0.23 19.19 10.67
C THR A 74 0.70 18.63 9.60
N PRO A 75 0.91 17.30 9.55
CA PRO A 75 1.69 16.68 8.47
C PRO A 75 1.19 17.05 7.07
N ALA A 76 -0.12 17.26 6.93
CA ALA A 76 -0.78 17.64 5.69
C ALA A 76 -0.78 19.16 5.38
N SER A 77 -0.27 20.01 6.26
CA SER A 77 -0.36 21.47 6.11
C SER A 77 0.39 22.02 4.89
N GLY A 78 1.39 21.29 4.37
CA GLY A 78 2.14 21.67 3.16
C GLY A 78 1.57 21.11 1.85
N LEU A 79 0.47 20.37 1.89
CA LEU A 79 -0.11 19.69 0.73
C LEU A 79 -1.28 20.49 0.14
N GLU A 80 -1.46 20.39 -1.17
CA GLU A 80 -2.53 21.08 -1.88
C GLU A 80 -3.86 20.35 -1.71
N LEU A 81 -4.95 21.09 -1.51
CA LEU A 81 -6.29 20.50 -1.41
C LEU A 81 -6.82 20.18 -2.81
N ALA A 82 -7.48 19.03 -2.95
CA ALA A 82 -8.15 18.68 -4.20
C ALA A 82 -9.18 19.73 -4.63
N ASP A 83 -9.34 19.90 -5.94
CA ASP A 83 -10.28 20.85 -6.52
C ASP A 83 -11.72 20.63 -5.99
N PRO A 84 -12.49 21.68 -5.64
CA PRO A 84 -13.88 21.55 -5.22
C PRO A 84 -14.77 20.72 -6.17
N ASP A 85 -14.51 20.76 -7.48
CA ASP A 85 -15.24 19.96 -8.46
C ASP A 85 -14.99 18.45 -8.27
N PHE A 86 -13.82 18.03 -7.76
CA PHE A 86 -13.54 16.63 -7.38
C PHE A 86 -14.58 16.11 -6.37
N TYR A 87 -14.87 16.90 -5.34
CA TYR A 87 -15.87 16.53 -4.33
C TYR A 87 -17.29 16.56 -4.90
N LYS A 88 -17.58 17.54 -5.76
CA LYS A 88 -18.91 17.76 -6.33
C LYS A 88 -19.34 16.61 -7.25
N ILE A 89 -18.45 16.12 -8.12
CA ILE A 89 -18.79 15.03 -9.05
C ILE A 89 -19.13 13.73 -8.28
N GLY A 90 -18.45 13.47 -7.15
CA GLY A 90 -18.74 12.33 -6.28
C GLY A 90 -20.03 12.52 -5.49
N TYR A 91 -20.22 13.69 -4.88
CA TYR A 91 -21.38 13.97 -4.04
C TYR A 91 -22.72 13.81 -4.80
N VAL A 92 -22.80 14.34 -6.03
CA VAL A 92 -23.96 14.24 -6.93
C VAL A 92 -24.27 12.78 -7.29
N ARG A 93 -23.27 11.90 -7.22
CA ARG A 93 -23.37 10.47 -7.51
C ARG A 93 -23.39 9.60 -6.25
N SER A 94 -23.76 10.18 -5.12
CA SER A 94 -23.91 9.47 -3.83
C SER A 94 -22.62 8.94 -3.21
N VAL A 95 -21.44 9.42 -3.63
CA VAL A 95 -20.21 9.22 -2.85
C VAL A 95 -20.31 10.04 -1.56
N ARG A 96 -19.89 9.46 -0.45
CA ARG A 96 -19.82 10.13 0.85
C ARG A 96 -18.42 10.00 1.42
N ALA A 97 -17.94 11.09 2.01
CA ALA A 97 -16.66 11.18 2.70
C ALA A 97 -16.90 11.83 4.07
N TYR A 98 -16.38 11.21 5.14
CA TYR A 98 -16.67 11.59 6.51
C TYR A 98 -15.39 11.91 7.28
N GLY A 99 -15.14 13.20 7.53
CA GLY A 99 -13.98 13.61 8.32
C GLY A 99 -12.64 13.32 7.63
N ILE A 100 -12.65 13.27 6.30
CA ILE A 100 -11.46 13.16 5.45
C ILE A 100 -11.44 14.28 4.41
N GLU A 101 -10.27 14.52 3.85
CA GLU A 101 -10.00 15.41 2.73
C GLU A 101 -8.99 14.78 1.79
N PHE A 102 -9.09 15.07 0.50
CA PHE A 102 -8.14 14.64 -0.51
C PHE A 102 -7.12 15.75 -0.71
N ARG A 103 -5.85 15.36 -0.73
CA ARG A 103 -4.74 16.28 -0.93
C ARG A 103 -3.75 15.71 -1.93
N GLU A 104 -3.14 16.60 -2.69
CA GLU A 104 -2.10 16.28 -3.64
C GLU A 104 -0.74 16.64 -3.04
N GLY A 105 0.21 15.73 -3.16
CA GLY A 105 1.56 15.85 -2.64
C GLY A 105 2.61 15.30 -3.61
N PRO A 106 3.88 15.20 -3.17
CA PRO A 106 4.97 14.72 -4.03
C PRO A 106 4.80 13.27 -4.50
N ASP A 107 4.03 12.45 -3.77
CA ASP A 107 3.70 11.07 -4.14
C ASP A 107 2.32 10.96 -4.81
N GLY A 108 1.75 12.08 -5.27
CA GLY A 108 0.43 12.18 -5.90
C GLY A 108 -0.71 12.42 -4.89
N PHE A 109 -1.93 12.06 -5.29
CA PHE A 109 -3.11 12.16 -4.42
C PHE A 109 -3.03 11.21 -3.22
N GLY A 110 -3.47 11.72 -2.07
CA GLY A 110 -3.67 10.95 -0.84
C GLY A 110 -4.95 11.36 -0.13
N VAL A 111 -5.37 10.54 0.83
CA VAL A 111 -6.54 10.80 1.67
C VAL A 111 -6.08 11.12 3.09
N TYR A 112 -6.52 12.23 3.67
CA TYR A 112 -6.04 12.71 4.96
C TYR A 112 -7.20 12.96 5.92
N ALA A 113 -6.95 12.81 7.22
CA ALA A 113 -7.92 13.14 8.25
C ALA A 113 -8.16 14.65 8.32
N SER A 114 -9.39 15.12 8.10
CA SER A 114 -9.69 16.56 8.22
C SER A 114 -9.92 17.01 9.67
N LYS A 115 -10.01 16.06 10.60
CA LYS A 115 -10.15 16.26 12.04
C LYS A 115 -9.65 15.05 12.82
N ASP A 116 -9.47 15.21 14.13
CA ASP A 116 -9.16 14.08 15.01
C ASP A 116 -10.28 13.05 15.01
N ILE A 117 -9.90 11.79 14.85
CA ILE A 117 -10.78 10.62 14.89
C ILE A 117 -10.38 9.78 16.09
N GLN A 118 -11.27 9.76 17.08
CA GLN A 118 -11.06 8.99 18.30
C GLN A 118 -11.13 7.48 18.05
N ALA A 119 -10.28 6.74 18.76
CA ALA A 119 -10.30 5.29 18.79
C ALA A 119 -11.67 4.77 19.29
N LEU A 120 -12.33 3.98 18.45
CA LEU A 120 -13.57 3.29 18.81
C LEU A 120 -13.35 1.78 18.86
N ARG A 121 -14.13 1.09 19.70
CA ARG A 121 -14.13 -0.39 19.75
C ARG A 121 -14.56 -1.06 18.45
N ARG A 122 -15.22 -0.33 17.54
CA ARG A 122 -15.68 -0.81 16.25
C ARG A 122 -15.05 0.02 15.14
N ALA A 123 -14.84 -0.62 14.00
CA ALA A 123 -14.42 0.06 12.80
C ALA A 123 -15.41 1.18 12.43
N ARG A 124 -14.89 2.27 11.87
CA ARG A 124 -15.67 3.47 11.53
C ARG A 124 -15.59 3.69 10.02
N VAL A 125 -16.75 3.85 9.37
CA VAL A 125 -16.83 4.20 7.95
C VAL A 125 -16.36 5.65 7.76
N ILE A 126 -15.45 5.85 6.80
CA ILE A 126 -14.96 7.18 6.39
C ILE A 126 -15.29 7.50 4.94
N MET A 127 -15.60 6.50 4.12
CA MET A 127 -15.99 6.69 2.73
C MET A 127 -17.01 5.64 2.31
N GLU A 128 -18.00 6.04 1.51
CA GLU A 128 -18.99 5.15 0.90
C GLU A 128 -19.04 5.41 -0.61
N ILE A 129 -18.83 4.37 -1.41
CA ILE A 129 -18.79 4.45 -2.88
C ILE A 129 -19.81 3.46 -3.48
N PRO A 130 -20.78 3.92 -4.29
CA PRO A 130 -21.77 3.04 -4.90
C PRO A 130 -21.16 2.18 -5.99
N LEU A 131 -21.64 0.94 -6.11
CA LEU A 131 -21.27 0.02 -7.19
C LEU A 131 -21.44 0.66 -8.56
N GLU A 132 -22.46 1.50 -8.74
CA GLU A 132 -22.79 2.18 -10.00
C GLU A 132 -21.65 3.07 -10.54
N LEU A 133 -20.67 3.44 -9.71
CA LEU A 133 -19.50 4.22 -10.15
C LEU A 133 -18.27 3.37 -10.41
N MET A 134 -18.27 2.11 -10.00
CA MET A 134 -17.13 1.22 -10.14
C MET A 134 -17.06 0.64 -11.56
N LEU A 135 -15.86 0.28 -11.99
CA LEU A 135 -15.69 -0.64 -13.12
C LEU A 135 -15.36 -2.00 -12.56
N THR A 136 -16.21 -2.99 -12.85
CA THR A 136 -16.07 -4.33 -12.27
C THR A 136 -16.07 -5.38 -13.35
N ILE A 137 -15.23 -6.39 -13.18
CA ILE A 137 -15.21 -7.57 -14.03
C ILE A 137 -14.97 -8.82 -13.18
N SER A 138 -15.77 -9.86 -13.41
CA SER A 138 -15.58 -11.16 -12.76
C SER A 138 -14.20 -11.73 -13.09
N ARG A 139 -13.59 -12.44 -12.14
CA ARG A 139 -12.32 -13.14 -12.36
C ARG A 139 -12.47 -14.44 -13.15
N LYS A 140 -13.67 -15.00 -13.19
CA LYS A 140 -13.98 -16.28 -13.85
C LYS A 140 -15.03 -16.07 -14.94
N LYS A 141 -14.96 -16.91 -15.97
CA LYS A 141 -15.94 -16.96 -17.05
C LYS A 141 -17.30 -17.47 -16.53
N PRO A 142 -18.43 -17.04 -17.13
CA PRO A 142 -18.53 -15.97 -18.12
C PRO A 142 -18.16 -14.61 -17.53
N TRP A 143 -17.62 -13.71 -18.34
CA TRP A 143 -17.31 -12.35 -17.91
C TRP A 143 -18.59 -11.63 -17.52
N MET A 144 -18.65 -11.14 -16.28
CA MET A 144 -19.78 -10.39 -15.75
C MET A 144 -19.32 -9.01 -15.28
N PHE A 145 -20.10 -7.99 -15.61
CA PHE A 145 -19.85 -6.60 -15.27
C PHE A 145 -20.99 -6.04 -14.42
N PHE A 146 -20.65 -5.25 -13.41
CA PHE A 146 -21.63 -4.57 -12.58
C PHE A 146 -21.14 -3.17 -12.17
N PRO A 147 -21.75 -2.09 -12.66
CA PRO A 147 -22.79 -2.03 -13.68
C PRO A 147 -22.33 -2.60 -15.03
N ASP A 148 -23.28 -3.17 -15.77
CA ASP A 148 -23.01 -3.55 -17.16
C ASP A 148 -23.13 -2.31 -18.05
N ILE A 149 -21.97 -1.71 -18.35
CA ILE A 149 -21.89 -0.51 -19.18
C ILE A 149 -21.75 -0.84 -20.66
N ILE A 150 -21.42 -2.09 -21.03
CA ILE A 150 -21.14 -2.47 -22.40
C ILE A 150 -22.45 -2.90 -23.08
N PRO A 151 -22.91 -2.21 -24.14
CA PRO A 151 -24.13 -2.60 -24.81
C PRO A 151 -23.95 -3.93 -25.55
N ILE A 152 -25.03 -4.71 -25.61
CA ILE A 152 -25.06 -6.00 -26.31
C ILE A 152 -24.57 -5.81 -27.77
N GLY A 153 -23.61 -6.63 -28.19
CA GLY A 153 -23.02 -6.58 -29.53
C GLY A 153 -21.95 -5.49 -29.73
N HIS A 154 -21.47 -4.85 -28.66
CA HIS A 154 -20.30 -3.99 -28.78
C HIS A 154 -19.03 -4.85 -28.99
N PRO A 155 -18.20 -4.57 -30.02
CA PRO A 155 -17.02 -5.37 -30.36
C PRO A 155 -15.93 -5.37 -29.27
N ILE A 156 -15.94 -4.41 -28.35
CA ILE A 156 -15.01 -4.43 -27.20
C ILE A 156 -15.22 -5.69 -26.33
N PHE A 157 -16.44 -6.22 -26.29
CA PHE A 157 -16.74 -7.44 -25.55
C PHE A 157 -16.02 -8.65 -26.16
N ASP A 158 -15.87 -8.71 -27.48
CA ASP A 158 -15.12 -9.78 -28.16
C ASP A 158 -13.63 -9.72 -27.82
N ILE A 159 -13.07 -8.50 -27.73
CA ILE A 159 -11.69 -8.27 -27.30
C ILE A 159 -11.51 -8.75 -25.85
N ILE A 160 -12.40 -8.36 -24.93
CA ILE A 160 -12.40 -8.81 -23.53
C ILE A 160 -12.57 -10.33 -23.45
N ASN A 161 -13.45 -10.94 -24.25
CA ASN A 161 -13.65 -12.39 -24.31
C ASN A 161 -12.41 -13.15 -24.79
N SER A 162 -11.57 -12.52 -25.62
CA SER A 162 -10.33 -13.12 -26.13
C SER A 162 -9.20 -13.22 -25.09
N THR A 163 -9.35 -12.53 -23.95
CA THR A 163 -8.34 -12.51 -22.89
C THR A 163 -8.24 -13.85 -22.15
N ASN A 164 -7.02 -14.16 -21.71
CA ASN A 164 -6.76 -15.31 -20.85
C ASN A 164 -7.30 -15.03 -19.43
N PRO A 165 -8.13 -15.93 -18.86
CA PRO A 165 -8.71 -15.69 -17.55
C PRO A 165 -7.69 -15.57 -16.41
N GLU A 166 -6.59 -16.30 -16.51
CA GLU A 166 -5.58 -16.39 -15.45
C GLU A 166 -4.59 -15.21 -15.48
N THR A 167 -4.23 -14.73 -16.67
CA THR A 167 -3.09 -13.80 -16.83
C THR A 167 -3.46 -12.39 -17.25
N ASP A 168 -4.60 -12.20 -17.94
CA ASP A 168 -4.88 -10.97 -18.70
C ASP A 168 -5.92 -10.10 -18.01
N TRP A 169 -5.89 -10.06 -16.68
CA TRP A 169 -6.87 -9.34 -15.88
C TRP A 169 -6.75 -7.82 -15.98
N ASP A 170 -5.54 -7.35 -16.17
CA ASP A 170 -5.19 -5.97 -16.42
C ASP A 170 -5.60 -5.54 -17.83
N LEU A 171 -5.37 -6.37 -18.85
CA LEU A 171 -5.75 -6.09 -20.24
C LEU A 171 -7.28 -5.93 -20.39
N ARG A 172 -8.07 -6.81 -19.77
CA ARG A 172 -9.55 -6.70 -19.80
C ARG A 172 -10.06 -5.49 -19.01
N LEU A 173 -9.44 -5.16 -17.88
CA LEU A 173 -9.82 -4.00 -17.07
C LEU A 173 -9.43 -2.68 -17.77
N ALA A 174 -8.29 -2.65 -18.46
CA ALA A 174 -7.87 -1.54 -19.31
C ALA A 174 -8.85 -1.29 -20.46
N CYS A 175 -9.33 -2.37 -21.12
CA CYS A 175 -10.37 -2.26 -22.14
C CYS A 175 -11.66 -1.65 -21.57
N LEU A 176 -12.07 -2.06 -20.37
CA LEU A 176 -13.26 -1.54 -19.70
C LEU A 176 -13.09 -0.06 -19.29
N LEU A 177 -11.91 0.33 -18.81
CA LEU A 177 -11.57 1.71 -18.47
C LEU A 177 -11.62 2.64 -19.68
N LEU A 178 -10.96 2.25 -20.77
CA LEU A 178 -10.98 3.01 -22.02
C LEU A 178 -12.39 3.14 -22.58
N TYR A 179 -13.19 2.07 -22.49
CA TYR A 179 -14.58 2.11 -22.89
C TYR A 179 -15.38 3.08 -22.02
N ALA A 180 -15.18 3.09 -20.69
CA ALA A 180 -15.87 4.00 -19.78
C ALA A 180 -15.61 5.48 -20.10
N PHE A 181 -14.40 5.85 -20.54
CA PHE A 181 -14.09 7.21 -21.01
C PHE A 181 -14.77 7.60 -22.32
N ASP A 182 -15.20 6.63 -23.13
CA ASP A 182 -15.86 6.86 -24.42
C ASP A 182 -17.40 6.88 -24.29
N VAL A 183 -17.94 6.42 -23.16
CA VAL A 183 -19.38 6.47 -22.89
C VAL A 183 -19.78 7.90 -22.51
N LYS A 184 -20.69 8.47 -23.29
CA LYS A 184 -21.24 9.81 -23.04
C LYS A 184 -21.92 9.88 -21.66
N ASP A 185 -21.69 10.98 -20.94
CA ASP A 185 -22.28 11.28 -19.62
C ASP A 185 -21.94 10.23 -18.53
N ASN A 186 -20.90 9.42 -18.76
CA ASN A 186 -20.39 8.46 -17.78
C ASN A 186 -19.58 9.18 -16.69
N PHE A 187 -19.64 8.68 -15.46
CA PHE A 187 -18.87 9.24 -14.34
C PHE A 187 -17.35 9.26 -14.63
N TRP A 188 -16.83 8.23 -15.29
CA TRP A 188 -15.41 8.10 -15.57
C TRP A 188 -14.89 9.17 -16.55
N THR A 189 -15.74 9.79 -17.37
CA THR A 189 -15.29 10.92 -18.22
C THR A 189 -14.92 12.14 -17.40
N LEU A 190 -15.47 12.29 -16.19
CA LEU A 190 -15.14 13.37 -15.26
C LEU A 190 -14.02 12.95 -14.30
N TYR A 191 -14.08 11.71 -13.80
CA TYR A 191 -13.06 11.21 -12.89
C TYR A 191 -11.70 11.02 -13.55
N GLY A 192 -11.67 10.77 -14.86
CA GLY A 192 -10.45 10.57 -15.63
C GLY A 192 -9.48 11.76 -15.60
N ASP A 193 -9.99 12.98 -15.38
CA ASP A 193 -9.16 14.20 -15.26
C ASP A 193 -8.33 14.22 -13.96
N PHE A 194 -8.66 13.36 -12.99
CA PHE A 194 -7.95 13.23 -11.72
C PHE A 194 -7.06 11.98 -11.67
N LEU A 195 -7.02 11.19 -12.75
CA LEU A 195 -6.05 10.11 -12.88
C LEU A 195 -4.73 10.68 -13.40
N PRO A 196 -3.57 10.14 -12.96
CA PRO A 196 -2.29 10.62 -13.45
C PRO A 196 -2.17 10.40 -14.96
N GLY A 197 -1.73 11.44 -15.66
CA GLY A 197 -1.40 11.39 -17.06
C GLY A 197 -0.22 10.43 -17.33
N PRO A 198 0.03 10.05 -18.61
CA PRO A 198 1.14 9.17 -18.96
C PRO A 198 2.51 9.67 -18.47
N ASP A 199 2.73 10.99 -18.52
CA ASP A 199 3.99 11.63 -18.12
C ASP A 199 4.11 11.83 -16.59
N GLU A 200 3.04 11.59 -15.84
CA GLU A 200 2.98 11.68 -14.37
C GLU A 200 3.07 10.29 -13.71
N CYS A 201 2.94 9.22 -14.50
CA CYS A 201 2.93 7.85 -14.00
C CYS A 201 4.34 7.33 -13.68
N THR A 202 4.49 6.69 -12.53
CA THR A 202 5.71 5.97 -12.14
C THR A 202 5.74 4.51 -12.61
N SER A 203 4.65 4.03 -13.23
CA SER A 203 4.56 2.64 -13.69
C SER A 203 5.62 2.33 -14.74
N LEU A 204 6.36 1.24 -14.49
CA LEU A 204 7.40 0.76 -15.39
C LEU A 204 6.87 0.24 -16.73
N LEU A 205 5.55 0.12 -16.93
CA LEU A 205 4.99 -0.14 -18.25
C LEU A 205 5.20 1.04 -19.20
N LEU A 206 5.32 2.25 -18.68
CA LEU A 206 5.55 3.48 -19.46
C LEU A 206 7.03 3.91 -19.45
N ALA A 207 7.90 3.14 -18.77
CA ALA A 207 9.31 3.44 -18.68
C ALA A 207 10.04 3.22 -20.00
N THR A 208 11.04 4.06 -20.25
CA THR A 208 11.98 3.86 -21.36
C THR A 208 12.97 2.74 -21.04
N GLU A 209 13.64 2.20 -22.06
CA GLU A 209 14.70 1.19 -21.86
C GLU A 209 15.82 1.71 -20.93
N GLU A 210 16.18 3.00 -21.08
CA GLU A 210 17.15 3.67 -20.20
C GLU A 210 16.68 3.66 -18.74
N ASP A 211 15.42 4.02 -18.47
CA ASP A 211 14.87 4.03 -17.12
C ASP A 211 14.88 2.62 -16.50
N LEU A 212 14.58 1.58 -17.29
CA LEU A 212 14.61 0.20 -16.82
C LEU A 212 16.04 -0.25 -16.47
N LEU A 213 17.05 0.20 -17.21
CA LEU A 213 18.45 -0.08 -16.92
C LEU A 213 18.93 0.63 -15.65
N GLU A 214 18.43 1.83 -15.39
CA GLU A 214 18.76 2.61 -14.17
C GLU A 214 18.32 1.90 -12.87
N MET A 215 17.37 0.96 -12.93
CA MET A 215 16.97 0.15 -11.76
C MET A 215 18.08 -0.78 -11.24
N GLN A 216 19.08 -1.10 -12.06
CA GLN A 216 20.17 -2.03 -11.71
C GLN A 216 19.65 -3.39 -11.19
N ASP A 217 18.55 -3.86 -11.77
CA ASP A 217 17.91 -5.15 -11.50
C ASP A 217 17.50 -5.79 -12.84
N GLN A 218 18.39 -6.61 -13.38
CA GLN A 218 18.22 -7.19 -14.71
C GLN A 218 17.01 -8.12 -14.79
N HIS A 219 16.64 -8.77 -13.69
CA HIS A 219 15.49 -9.68 -13.66
C HIS A 219 14.17 -8.90 -13.72
N LEU A 220 14.04 -7.86 -12.89
CA LEU A 220 12.86 -7.00 -12.92
C LEU A 220 12.76 -6.23 -14.24
N ALA A 221 13.87 -5.68 -14.75
CA ALA A 221 13.91 -5.00 -16.05
C ALA A 221 13.42 -5.93 -17.19
N SER A 222 13.95 -7.16 -17.26
CA SER A 222 13.52 -8.14 -18.27
C SER A 222 12.02 -8.49 -18.14
N THR A 223 11.53 -8.63 -16.90
CA THR A 223 10.11 -8.88 -16.63
C THR A 223 9.22 -7.73 -17.09
N MET A 224 9.66 -6.48 -16.89
CA MET A 224 8.91 -5.31 -17.35
C MET A 224 8.91 -5.18 -18.87
N MET A 225 10.04 -5.42 -19.54
CA MET A 225 10.10 -5.45 -21.01
C MET A 225 9.15 -6.49 -21.59
N GLN A 226 9.05 -7.68 -20.99
CA GLN A 226 8.10 -8.71 -21.41
C GLN A 226 6.65 -8.27 -21.22
N GLN A 227 6.33 -7.55 -20.14
CA GLN A 227 4.98 -7.03 -19.92
C GLN A 227 4.62 -5.89 -20.89
N GLN A 228 5.57 -5.00 -21.19
CA GLN A 228 5.41 -3.95 -22.21
C GLN A 228 5.14 -4.59 -23.58
N GLN A 229 5.94 -5.58 -23.96
CA GLN A 229 5.77 -6.33 -25.21
C GLN A 229 4.41 -7.04 -25.26
N ARG A 230 4.00 -7.69 -24.16
CA ARG A 230 2.68 -8.34 -24.06
C ARG A 230 1.52 -7.34 -24.28
N ALA A 231 1.62 -6.14 -23.69
CA ALA A 231 0.60 -5.11 -23.86
C ALA A 231 0.58 -4.56 -25.29
N LEU A 232 1.75 -4.38 -25.91
CA LEU A 232 1.89 -3.94 -27.29
C LEU A 232 1.32 -4.97 -28.27
N GLU A 233 1.70 -6.24 -28.15
CA GLU A 233 1.17 -7.34 -28.99
C GLU A 233 -0.35 -7.46 -28.87
N PHE A 234 -0.88 -7.31 -27.65
CA PHE A 234 -2.33 -7.30 -27.44
C PHE A 234 -3.00 -6.11 -28.14
N TRP A 235 -2.40 -4.92 -28.08
CA TRP A 235 -2.90 -3.75 -28.79
C TRP A 235 -2.85 -3.96 -30.31
N GLU A 236 -1.72 -4.39 -30.87
CA GLU A 236 -1.55 -4.62 -32.32
C GLU A 236 -2.57 -5.63 -32.87
N LYS A 237 -2.82 -6.70 -32.10
CA LYS A 237 -3.82 -7.72 -32.44
C LYS A 237 -5.24 -7.17 -32.48
N ASN A 238 -5.61 -6.24 -31.60
CA ASN A 238 -7.00 -5.84 -31.38
C ASN A 238 -7.34 -4.43 -31.93
N TRP A 239 -6.35 -3.57 -32.18
CA TRP A 239 -6.50 -2.20 -32.70
C TRP A 239 -6.00 -2.04 -34.14
N HIS A 240 -6.00 -3.11 -34.92
CA HIS A 240 -5.60 -3.10 -36.32
C HIS A 240 -6.48 -2.20 -37.22
N SER A 241 -5.98 -1.86 -38.41
CA SER A 241 -6.62 -0.91 -39.35
C SER A 241 -8.08 -1.24 -39.72
N ALA A 242 -8.44 -2.52 -39.81
CA ALA A 242 -9.78 -3.00 -40.18
C ALA A 242 -10.81 -3.05 -39.04
N VAL A 243 -10.45 -2.68 -37.79
CA VAL A 243 -11.37 -2.77 -36.65
C VAL A 243 -12.45 -1.68 -36.72
N PRO A 244 -13.69 -1.92 -36.24
CA PRO A 244 -14.72 -0.88 -36.21
C PRO A 244 -14.26 0.41 -35.52
N LEU A 245 -14.69 1.57 -36.05
CA LEU A 245 -14.29 2.90 -35.54
C LEU A 245 -14.55 3.08 -34.03
N LYS A 246 -15.62 2.46 -33.52
CA LYS A 246 -15.97 2.45 -32.08
C LYS A 246 -14.93 1.79 -31.19
N VAL A 247 -14.13 0.84 -31.71
CA VAL A 247 -12.96 0.29 -31.01
C VAL A 247 -11.75 1.18 -31.27
N LYS A 248 -11.49 1.49 -32.54
CA LYS A 248 -10.29 2.23 -32.96
C LYS A 248 -10.10 3.54 -32.19
N ARG A 249 -11.19 4.25 -31.86
CA ARG A 249 -11.13 5.51 -31.11
C ARG A 249 -10.72 5.38 -29.65
N LEU A 250 -10.89 4.20 -29.03
CA LEU A 250 -10.59 3.96 -27.62
C LEU A 250 -9.09 4.08 -27.31
N ALA A 251 -8.24 3.59 -28.21
CA ALA A 251 -6.78 3.65 -28.11
C ALA A 251 -6.16 3.72 -29.51
N ARG A 252 -6.12 4.92 -30.10
CA ARG A 252 -5.58 5.14 -31.46
C ARG A 252 -4.10 4.81 -31.58
N GLU A 253 -3.37 5.08 -30.51
CA GLU A 253 -1.94 4.85 -30.36
C GLU A 253 -1.70 3.87 -29.20
N PRO A 254 -0.64 3.04 -29.26
CA PRO A 254 -0.38 2.01 -28.25
C PRO A 254 -0.15 2.59 -26.85
N GLU A 255 0.43 3.78 -26.73
CA GLU A 255 0.74 4.45 -25.46
C GLU A 255 -0.52 4.66 -24.63
N ARG A 256 -1.65 4.99 -25.27
CA ARG A 256 -2.94 5.15 -24.59
C ARG A 256 -3.45 3.84 -24.00
N PHE A 257 -3.23 2.72 -24.69
CA PHE A 257 -3.60 1.41 -24.16
C PHE A 257 -2.67 0.98 -23.04
N ILE A 258 -1.35 1.15 -23.21
CA ILE A 258 -0.35 0.81 -22.20
C ILE A 258 -0.57 1.63 -20.93
N TRP A 259 -0.91 2.92 -21.04
CA TRP A 259 -1.34 3.74 -19.91
C TRP A 259 -2.61 3.20 -19.23
N ALA A 260 -3.61 2.75 -19.98
CA ALA A 260 -4.79 2.14 -19.37
C ALA A 260 -4.46 0.83 -18.65
N VAL A 261 -3.49 0.05 -19.14
CA VAL A 261 -2.97 -1.15 -18.46
C VAL A 261 -2.22 -0.76 -17.18
N SER A 262 -1.42 0.31 -17.19
CA SER A 262 -0.74 0.79 -15.98
C SER A 262 -1.74 1.25 -14.91
N MET A 263 -2.81 1.94 -15.30
CA MET A 263 -3.93 2.29 -14.39
C MET A 263 -4.62 1.05 -13.84
N ALA A 264 -4.90 0.06 -14.69
CA ALA A 264 -5.48 -1.20 -14.25
C ALA A 264 -4.57 -1.94 -13.25
N GLN A 265 -3.25 -1.98 -13.48
CA GLN A 265 -2.32 -2.67 -12.59
C GLN A 265 -2.20 -2.01 -11.21
N SER A 266 -2.09 -0.68 -11.21
CA SER A 266 -1.81 0.14 -10.02
C SER A 266 -3.06 0.51 -9.20
N ARG A 267 -4.26 0.51 -9.79
CA ARG A 267 -5.50 0.93 -9.10
C ARG A 267 -6.56 -0.17 -8.94
N CYS A 268 -6.28 -1.39 -9.42
CA CYS A 268 -7.22 -2.50 -9.27
C CYS A 268 -7.28 -3.03 -7.84
N ILE A 269 -8.49 -2.98 -7.27
CA ILE A 269 -8.86 -3.66 -6.04
C ILE A 269 -9.45 -5.02 -6.36
N ASN A 270 -9.01 -6.03 -5.63
CA ASN A 270 -9.49 -7.39 -5.75
C ASN A 270 -10.39 -7.70 -4.56
N MET A 271 -11.66 -8.02 -4.82
CA MET A 271 -12.62 -8.25 -3.74
C MET A 271 -13.70 -9.23 -4.16
N GLU A 272 -14.13 -10.07 -3.22
CA GLU A 272 -15.36 -10.84 -3.36
C GLU A 272 -16.55 -9.88 -3.21
N THR A 273 -17.36 -9.77 -4.26
CA THR A 273 -18.58 -8.97 -4.26
C THR A 273 -19.79 -9.88 -4.29
N ARG A 274 -20.78 -9.54 -3.45
CA ARG A 274 -22.11 -10.14 -3.49
C ARG A 274 -23.13 -9.16 -4.03
N ILE A 275 -23.79 -9.53 -5.12
CA ILE A 275 -24.83 -8.77 -5.81
C ILE A 275 -26.09 -9.63 -5.86
N GLY A 276 -27.03 -9.35 -4.94
CA GLY A 276 -28.21 -10.19 -4.75
C GLY A 276 -27.84 -11.61 -4.29
N SER A 277 -28.16 -12.62 -5.09
CA SER A 277 -27.79 -14.02 -4.86
C SER A 277 -26.44 -14.42 -5.45
N LEU A 278 -25.83 -13.58 -6.30
CA LEU A 278 -24.56 -13.85 -6.95
C LEU A 278 -23.40 -13.40 -6.04
N THR A 279 -22.47 -14.30 -5.77
CA THR A 279 -21.18 -13.99 -5.12
C THR A 279 -20.06 -14.30 -6.11
N GLN A 280 -19.15 -13.37 -6.31
CA GLN A 280 -18.03 -13.55 -7.24
C GLN A 280 -16.79 -12.75 -6.83
N ASP A 281 -15.61 -13.32 -7.07
CA ASP A 281 -14.37 -12.56 -7.05
C ASP A 281 -14.30 -11.64 -8.26
N SER A 282 -14.02 -10.36 -8.02
CA SER A 282 -14.00 -9.33 -9.04
C SER A 282 -12.72 -8.52 -9.01
N ASN A 283 -12.27 -8.08 -10.19
CA ASN A 283 -11.30 -7.00 -10.33
C ASN A 283 -12.09 -5.68 -10.44
N LEU A 284 -11.73 -4.69 -9.63
CA LEU A 284 -12.49 -3.46 -9.45
C LEU A 284 -11.59 -2.23 -9.65
N LEU A 285 -12.02 -1.27 -10.46
CA LEU A 285 -11.56 0.12 -10.33
C LEU A 285 -12.60 0.88 -9.54
N VAL A 286 -12.20 1.44 -8.41
CA VAL A 286 -13.10 2.11 -7.47
C VAL A 286 -12.63 3.56 -7.28
N PRO A 287 -13.37 4.54 -7.82
CA PRO A 287 -12.98 5.94 -7.68
C PRO A 287 -13.00 6.37 -6.21
N TYR A 288 -12.18 7.36 -5.87
CA TYR A 288 -11.89 7.88 -4.53
C TYR A 288 -11.17 6.91 -3.60
N ALA A 289 -11.58 5.63 -3.57
CA ALA A 289 -10.88 4.60 -2.80
C ALA A 289 -9.48 4.30 -3.37
N ASP A 290 -9.29 4.48 -4.68
CA ASP A 290 -7.99 4.35 -5.34
C ASP A 290 -7.03 5.51 -5.06
N MET A 291 -7.44 6.53 -4.29
CA MET A 291 -6.58 7.61 -3.80
C MET A 291 -5.97 7.31 -2.42
N LEU A 292 -6.32 6.18 -1.79
CA LEU A 292 -5.71 5.76 -0.53
C LEU A 292 -4.33 5.18 -0.82
N ASN A 293 -3.28 5.77 -0.25
CA ASN A 293 -1.91 5.29 -0.44
C ASN A 293 -1.58 4.04 0.37
N HIS A 294 -0.43 3.44 0.03
CA HIS A 294 0.07 2.27 0.71
C HIS A 294 0.73 2.59 2.06
N SER A 295 0.48 1.76 3.07
CA SER A 295 1.32 1.64 4.26
C SER A 295 1.51 0.19 4.68
N PHE A 296 2.68 -0.12 5.24
CA PHE A 296 2.94 -1.40 5.93
C PHE A 296 2.24 -1.47 7.30
N GLN A 297 1.76 -0.33 7.80
CA GLN A 297 0.91 -0.19 8.97
C GLN A 297 -0.38 0.54 8.57
N PRO A 298 -1.24 -0.09 7.76
CA PRO A 298 -2.44 0.56 7.29
C PRO A 298 -3.36 0.90 8.46
N ASN A 299 -4.01 2.06 8.38
CA ASN A 299 -5.05 2.44 9.34
C ASN A 299 -6.47 2.22 8.81
N CYS A 300 -6.60 1.88 7.52
CA CYS A 300 -7.86 1.64 6.85
C CYS A 300 -7.93 0.26 6.18
N PHE A 301 -9.15 -0.19 5.90
CA PHE A 301 -9.44 -1.38 5.11
C PHE A 301 -10.75 -1.22 4.32
N PHE A 302 -10.94 -2.08 3.32
CA PHE A 302 -12.14 -2.12 2.50
C PHE A 302 -13.19 -3.10 3.03
N HIS A 303 -14.46 -2.68 3.00
CA HIS A 303 -15.59 -3.52 3.36
C HIS A 303 -16.69 -3.46 2.29
N TRP A 304 -17.18 -4.62 1.85
CA TRP A 304 -18.31 -4.72 0.92
C TRP A 304 -19.64 -4.81 1.65
N ARG A 305 -20.44 -3.73 1.60
CA ARG A 305 -21.82 -3.72 2.10
C ARG A 305 -22.78 -4.22 1.01
N PHE A 306 -22.96 -5.53 0.97
CA PHE A 306 -23.75 -6.20 -0.09
C PHE A 306 -25.21 -5.77 -0.19
N LYS A 307 -25.85 -5.37 0.91
CA LYS A 307 -27.29 -4.99 0.91
C LYS A 307 -27.54 -3.74 0.07
N ASP A 308 -26.63 -2.78 0.17
CA ASP A 308 -26.73 -1.49 -0.48
C ASP A 308 -25.85 -1.41 -1.73
N ARG A 309 -25.08 -2.48 -2.02
CA ARG A 309 -24.11 -2.56 -3.12
C ARG A 309 -23.11 -1.40 -3.05
N MET A 310 -22.49 -1.22 -1.89
CA MET A 310 -21.52 -0.14 -1.66
C MET A 310 -20.20 -0.70 -1.15
N LEU A 311 -19.10 -0.11 -1.64
CA LEU A 311 -17.80 -0.24 -0.99
C LEU A 311 -17.72 0.79 0.13
N GLU A 312 -17.29 0.35 1.29
CA GLU A 312 -16.96 1.21 2.42
C GLU A 312 -15.46 1.18 2.66
N VAL A 313 -14.88 2.35 2.90
CA VAL A 313 -13.54 2.47 3.48
C VAL A 313 -13.72 2.68 4.98
N MET A 314 -13.08 1.83 5.78
CA MET A 314 -13.25 1.82 7.23
C MET A 314 -11.91 1.95 7.94
N ILE A 315 -11.87 2.75 9.01
CA ILE A 315 -10.73 2.79 9.95
C ILE A 315 -10.75 1.54 10.83
N ASN A 316 -9.58 0.96 11.09
CA ASN A 316 -9.45 -0.19 11.98
C ASN A 316 -9.99 0.08 13.40
N ALA A 317 -10.58 -0.93 14.02
CA ALA A 317 -11.03 -0.82 15.41
C ALA A 317 -9.85 -0.55 16.35
N GLY A 318 -10.04 0.34 17.33
CA GLY A 318 -9.05 0.68 18.35
C GLY A 318 -7.99 1.69 17.90
N GLN A 319 -7.95 2.10 16.63
CA GLN A 319 -7.01 3.11 16.15
C GLN A 319 -7.60 4.51 16.24
N ALA A 320 -6.83 5.43 16.80
CA ALA A 320 -7.07 6.87 16.69
C ALA A 320 -6.25 7.41 15.52
N VAL A 321 -6.79 8.41 14.82
CA VAL A 321 -6.10 9.11 13.72
C VAL A 321 -6.18 10.60 14.00
N LYS A 322 -5.05 11.27 14.04
CA LYS A 322 -5.00 12.73 14.27
C LYS A 322 -5.32 13.49 12.99
N LYS A 323 -5.79 14.71 13.13
CA LYS A 323 -5.96 15.64 12.01
C LYS A 323 -4.66 15.76 11.21
N GLY A 324 -4.77 15.65 9.90
CA GLY A 324 -3.68 15.73 8.94
C GLY A 324 -2.84 14.46 8.82
N GLU A 325 -3.15 13.37 9.55
CA GLU A 325 -2.56 12.06 9.26
C GLU A 325 -3.21 11.43 8.02
N GLU A 326 -2.39 10.71 7.25
CA GLU A 326 -2.83 10.04 6.03
C GLU A 326 -3.61 8.75 6.34
N MET A 327 -4.68 8.53 5.60
CA MET A 327 -5.47 7.31 5.57
C MET A 327 -4.84 6.37 4.55
N THR A 328 -4.41 5.20 5.01
CA THR A 328 -3.62 4.27 4.18
C THR A 328 -4.16 2.86 4.28
N ILE A 329 -3.92 2.09 3.22
CA ILE A 329 -4.30 0.69 3.08
C ILE A 329 -3.06 -0.17 2.77
N ASN A 330 -3.20 -1.48 2.86
CA ASN A 330 -2.16 -2.39 2.40
C ASN A 330 -2.47 -2.86 0.96
N TYR A 331 -1.63 -2.48 0.00
CA TYR A 331 -1.81 -2.81 -1.42
C TYR A 331 -1.48 -4.27 -1.71
N LEU A 332 -0.38 -4.78 -1.15
CA LEU A 332 0.10 -6.13 -1.32
C LEU A 332 0.54 -6.68 0.03
N SER A 333 -0.30 -7.49 0.65
CA SER A 333 0.08 -8.14 1.90
C SER A 333 1.36 -8.95 1.69
N GLN A 334 2.36 -8.68 2.55
CA GLN A 334 3.60 -9.44 2.66
C GLN A 334 4.44 -9.54 1.36
N SER A 335 4.48 -8.46 0.58
CA SER A 335 5.22 -8.43 -0.70
C SER A 335 6.51 -7.61 -0.65
N ARG A 336 7.46 -7.99 -1.52
CA ARG A 336 8.79 -7.37 -1.64
C ARG A 336 8.74 -6.10 -2.47
N ASN A 337 9.79 -5.28 -2.36
CA ASN A 337 9.90 -4.03 -3.12
C ASN A 337 9.87 -4.26 -4.64
N ASN A 338 10.39 -5.38 -5.15
CA ASN A 338 10.29 -5.69 -6.57
C ASN A 338 8.83 -5.81 -7.06
N SER A 339 7.93 -6.30 -6.22
CA SER A 339 6.52 -6.51 -6.55
C SER A 339 5.74 -5.19 -6.51
N TYR A 340 6.07 -4.32 -5.54
CA TYR A 340 5.57 -2.95 -5.51
C TYR A 340 6.04 -2.16 -6.73
N MET A 341 7.31 -2.29 -7.08
CA MET A 341 7.88 -1.60 -8.24
C MET A 341 7.24 -2.09 -9.54
N GLN A 342 7.12 -3.41 -9.70
CA GLN A 342 6.49 -4.04 -10.88
C GLN A 342 5.04 -3.60 -11.08
N ARG A 343 4.25 -3.48 -10.00
CA ARG A 343 2.80 -3.26 -10.10
C ARG A 343 2.36 -1.82 -9.91
N TYR A 344 3.04 -1.06 -9.06
CA TYR A 344 2.64 0.29 -8.66
C TYR A 344 3.70 1.36 -8.97
N GLY A 345 4.92 0.98 -9.38
CA GLY A 345 5.97 1.94 -9.72
C GLY A 345 6.59 2.64 -8.50
N PHE A 346 6.63 1.99 -7.34
CA PHE A 346 7.35 2.52 -6.17
C PHE A 346 8.04 1.41 -5.37
N SER A 347 8.92 1.82 -4.47
CA SER A 347 9.52 0.96 -3.45
C SER A 347 9.73 1.74 -2.16
N SER A 348 9.95 1.03 -1.05
CA SER A 348 10.10 1.66 0.26
C SER A 348 11.28 1.08 1.03
N PRO A 349 12.12 1.93 1.66
CA PRO A 349 13.23 1.47 2.49
C PRO A 349 12.75 0.83 3.80
N VAL A 350 11.50 1.07 4.21
CA VAL A 350 10.91 0.52 5.43
C VAL A 350 10.04 -0.72 5.18
N ASN A 351 10.15 -1.35 4.00
CA ASN A 351 9.39 -2.56 3.69
C ASN A 351 9.87 -3.73 4.57
N PRO A 352 9.03 -4.26 5.48
CA PRO A 352 9.44 -5.33 6.39
C PRO A 352 9.47 -6.72 5.75
N TRP A 353 9.10 -6.82 4.48
CA TRP A 353 9.03 -8.07 3.72
C TRP A 353 10.06 -8.15 2.60
N ASP A 354 10.97 -7.18 2.51
CA ASP A 354 12.04 -7.24 1.52
C ASP A 354 13.03 -8.36 1.84
N VAL A 355 13.80 -8.78 0.84
CA VAL A 355 14.66 -9.97 0.97
C VAL A 355 16.08 -9.78 0.46
N ILE A 356 17.02 -10.42 1.17
CA ILE A 356 18.39 -10.63 0.71
C ILE A 356 18.59 -12.12 0.49
N HIS A 357 19.22 -12.47 -0.62
CA HIS A 357 19.56 -13.86 -0.94
C HIS A 357 21.03 -14.11 -0.64
N PHE A 358 21.30 -14.68 0.53
CA PHE A 358 22.64 -15.13 0.91
C PHE A 358 22.98 -16.46 0.22
N SER A 359 24.22 -16.56 -0.23
CA SER A 359 24.79 -17.72 -0.92
C SER A 359 25.69 -18.55 -0.01
N GLY A 360 26.18 -17.97 1.10
CA GLY A 360 26.99 -18.65 2.09
C GLY A 360 26.22 -19.67 2.95
N SER A 361 26.98 -20.48 3.69
CA SER A 361 26.42 -21.41 4.69
C SER A 361 26.39 -20.83 6.11
N ALA A 362 26.78 -19.57 6.28
CA ALA A 362 26.78 -18.89 7.57
C ALA A 362 25.36 -18.81 8.12
N LYS A 363 25.19 -19.12 9.40
CA LYS A 363 23.90 -19.03 10.11
C LYS A 363 24.08 -18.43 11.47
N ILE A 364 23.09 -17.65 11.92
CA ILE A 364 23.02 -17.08 13.25
C ILE A 364 21.85 -17.67 14.05
N HIS A 365 21.92 -17.60 15.37
CA HIS A 365 20.86 -18.08 16.23
C HIS A 365 19.65 -17.17 16.16
N LEU A 366 18.48 -17.72 15.83
CA LEU A 366 17.27 -16.93 15.63
C LEU A 366 16.89 -16.16 16.90
N ASP A 367 16.74 -16.86 18.04
CA ASP A 367 16.22 -16.24 19.26
C ASP A 367 17.21 -15.22 19.85
N SER A 368 18.51 -15.42 19.64
CA SER A 368 19.53 -14.44 20.03
C SER A 368 19.37 -13.16 19.23
N PHE A 369 19.21 -13.27 17.91
CA PHE A 369 19.00 -12.11 17.04
C PHE A 369 17.71 -11.38 17.40
N LEU A 370 16.60 -12.11 17.52
CA LEU A 370 15.30 -11.54 17.89
C LEU A 370 15.36 -10.81 19.25
N SER A 371 16.03 -11.41 20.24
CA SER A 371 16.22 -10.83 21.56
C SER A 371 16.99 -9.51 21.51
N VAL A 372 18.09 -9.44 20.76
CA VAL A 372 18.90 -8.21 20.63
C VAL A 372 18.08 -7.04 20.06
N PHE A 373 17.18 -7.32 19.11
CA PHE A 373 16.35 -6.28 18.47
C PHE A 373 14.96 -6.12 19.09
N SER A 374 14.66 -6.79 20.20
CA SER A 374 13.32 -6.78 20.81
C SER A 374 12.23 -7.17 19.82
N ILE A 375 12.48 -8.15 18.96
CA ILE A 375 11.52 -8.70 18.00
C ILE A 375 10.95 -10.00 18.57
N SER A 376 9.69 -10.30 18.26
CA SER A 376 9.07 -11.57 18.66
C SER A 376 8.05 -12.06 17.62
N GLY A 377 7.68 -13.33 17.73
CA GLY A 377 6.72 -13.98 16.84
C GLY A 377 7.34 -15.03 15.92
N LEU A 378 6.51 -15.67 15.11
CA LEU A 378 6.96 -16.55 14.03
C LEU A 378 7.49 -15.72 12.84
N PRO A 379 8.29 -16.31 11.91
CA PRO A 379 8.80 -15.60 10.73
C PRO A 379 7.76 -14.78 9.95
N ASP A 380 6.56 -15.33 9.82
CA ASP A 380 5.45 -14.69 9.10
C ASP A 380 4.71 -13.62 9.91
N GLU A 381 5.00 -13.50 11.21
CA GLU A 381 4.26 -12.66 12.15
C GLU A 381 5.14 -11.65 12.89
N TYR A 382 6.46 -11.58 12.64
CA TYR A 382 7.35 -10.74 13.44
C TYR A 382 6.83 -9.32 13.70
N TYR A 383 6.86 -8.94 14.98
CA TYR A 383 6.48 -7.63 15.49
C TYR A 383 7.43 -7.17 16.59
N HIS A 384 7.45 -5.86 16.86
CA HIS A 384 8.19 -5.28 17.97
C HIS A 384 7.59 -5.71 19.31
N ASN A 385 8.39 -6.30 20.18
CA ASN A 385 7.99 -6.71 21.51
C ASN A 385 8.01 -5.54 22.49
N SER A 386 6.88 -4.85 22.63
CA SER A 386 6.71 -3.71 23.54
C SER A 386 6.86 -4.04 25.03
N GLN A 387 6.90 -5.33 25.41
CA GLN A 387 7.06 -5.73 26.82
C GLN A 387 8.53 -5.79 27.24
N LEU A 388 9.46 -5.91 26.29
CA LEU A 388 10.90 -5.97 26.56
C LEU A 388 11.58 -4.59 26.49
N SER A 389 10.97 -3.60 25.83
CA SER A 389 11.53 -2.24 25.73
C SER A 389 11.14 -1.39 26.95
N THR A 390 12.11 -0.99 27.77
CA THR A 390 11.91 -0.02 28.87
C THR A 390 11.92 1.44 28.40
N ASP A 391 12.40 1.70 27.18
CA ASP A 391 12.48 3.04 26.61
C ASP A 391 11.32 3.30 25.66
N THR A 392 10.76 4.50 25.78
CA THR A 392 9.59 5.00 25.03
C THR A 392 9.89 5.33 23.56
N GLU A 393 11.02 4.89 23.01
CA GLU A 393 11.41 5.17 21.63
C GLU A 393 11.43 3.93 20.73
N ASN A 394 10.67 4.10 19.65
CA ASN A 394 10.91 3.64 18.29
C ASN A 394 10.65 2.15 18.01
N PHE A 395 9.41 1.93 17.57
CA PHE A 395 9.02 0.89 16.62
C PHE A 395 10.21 0.38 15.79
N VAL A 396 10.46 -0.93 15.87
CA VAL A 396 11.53 -1.62 15.12
C VAL A 396 11.40 -1.26 13.64
N ASP A 397 12.49 -0.74 13.09
CA ASP A 397 12.62 -0.39 11.67
C ASP A 397 12.22 -1.60 10.80
N GLY A 398 11.41 -1.35 9.76
CA GLY A 398 10.96 -2.39 8.84
C GLY A 398 12.13 -3.17 8.24
N ALA A 399 13.26 -2.52 7.95
CA ALA A 399 14.44 -3.20 7.45
C ALA A 399 15.05 -4.21 8.45
N VAL A 400 14.94 -3.98 9.76
CA VAL A 400 15.38 -4.93 10.80
C VAL A 400 14.42 -6.13 10.85
N LEU A 401 13.11 -5.90 10.73
CA LEU A 401 12.14 -6.99 10.59
C LEU A 401 12.38 -7.81 9.32
N ALA A 402 12.72 -7.16 8.20
CA ALA A 402 13.09 -7.83 6.96
C ALA A 402 14.39 -8.65 7.12
N ALA A 403 15.40 -8.10 7.81
CA ALA A 403 16.62 -8.84 8.16
C ALA A 403 16.30 -10.10 8.97
N ALA A 404 15.49 -9.99 10.02
CA ALA A 404 15.07 -11.12 10.85
C ALA A 404 14.42 -12.26 10.03
N ARG A 405 13.71 -11.93 8.94
CA ARG A 405 13.04 -12.91 8.05
C ARG A 405 13.98 -13.59 7.08
N THR A 406 15.09 -12.96 6.75
CA THR A 406 15.90 -13.32 5.58
C THR A 406 17.26 -13.88 5.95
N LEU A 407 17.77 -13.51 7.13
CA LEU A 407 19.03 -14.03 7.62
C LEU A 407 18.93 -15.56 7.76
N PRO A 408 19.91 -16.32 7.27
CA PRO A 408 19.96 -17.75 7.51
C PRO A 408 20.08 -18.01 9.00
N THR A 409 19.11 -18.70 9.58
CA THR A 409 19.09 -19.00 11.01
C THR A 409 18.95 -20.49 11.30
N TRP A 410 19.30 -20.85 12.53
CA TRP A 410 18.99 -22.13 13.14
C TRP A 410 18.08 -21.88 14.36
N THR A 411 17.24 -22.86 14.69
CA THR A 411 16.22 -22.77 15.75
C THR A 411 16.61 -23.61 16.96
N ASP A 412 15.95 -23.35 18.10
CA ASP A 412 16.13 -24.07 19.35
C ASP A 412 16.22 -25.61 19.19
N GLY A 413 17.26 -26.20 19.78
CA GLY A 413 17.53 -27.64 19.80
C GLY A 413 18.94 -28.03 19.35
N ASP A 414 19.64 -27.15 18.63
CA ASP A 414 20.85 -27.53 17.87
C ASP A 414 22.20 -27.24 18.56
N VAL A 415 22.24 -26.64 19.77
CA VAL A 415 23.39 -26.37 20.70
C VAL A 415 23.30 -24.91 21.21
N PRO A 416 23.64 -24.57 22.46
CA PRO A 416 23.68 -23.16 22.89
C PRO A 416 24.59 -22.30 21.98
N PRO A 417 24.21 -21.05 21.66
CA PRO A 417 25.01 -20.19 20.79
C PRO A 417 26.40 -20.02 21.40
N ILE A 418 27.44 -20.32 20.62
CA ILE A 418 28.82 -20.00 21.01
C ILE A 418 29.11 -18.61 20.43
N PRO A 419 29.32 -17.57 21.26
CA PRO A 419 29.50 -16.20 20.78
C PRO A 419 30.55 -16.03 19.69
N SER A 420 31.64 -16.79 19.76
CA SER A 420 32.70 -16.72 18.74
C SER A 420 32.25 -17.26 17.39
N ILE A 421 31.42 -18.31 17.37
CA ILE A 421 30.86 -18.88 16.14
C ILE A 421 29.80 -17.93 15.57
N GLU A 422 28.91 -17.42 16.42
CA GLU A 422 27.88 -16.45 16.04
C GLU A 422 28.49 -15.16 15.48
N ARG A 423 29.53 -14.61 16.13
CA ARG A 423 30.25 -13.44 15.63
C ARG A 423 30.92 -13.72 14.28
N LYS A 424 31.52 -14.91 14.12
CA LYS A 424 32.12 -15.31 12.83
C LYS A 424 31.05 -15.40 11.74
N ALA A 425 29.91 -16.03 12.03
CA ALA A 425 28.81 -16.17 11.06
C ALA A 425 28.19 -14.82 10.71
N ALA A 426 27.91 -13.97 11.71
CA ALA A 426 27.43 -12.61 11.49
C ALA A 426 28.42 -11.78 10.66
N LYS A 427 29.73 -11.95 10.90
CA LYS A 427 30.78 -11.30 10.09
C LYS A 427 30.79 -11.81 8.65
N GLU A 428 30.67 -13.11 8.42
CA GLU A 428 30.56 -13.69 7.07
C GLU A 428 29.34 -13.14 6.31
N LEU A 429 28.18 -13.05 6.96
CA LEU A 429 26.96 -12.46 6.37
C LEU A 429 27.14 -10.96 6.10
N GLN A 430 27.80 -10.24 7.01
CA GLN A 430 28.13 -8.83 6.82
C GLN A 430 29.05 -8.61 5.61
N ASP A 431 30.09 -9.44 5.48
CA ASP A 431 31.03 -9.39 4.36
C ASP A 431 30.33 -9.72 3.02
N GLU A 432 29.37 -10.66 3.02
CA GLU A 432 28.56 -10.95 1.84
C GLU A 432 27.70 -9.74 1.43
N CYS A 433 27.02 -9.07 2.37
CA CYS A 433 26.29 -7.84 2.09
C CYS A 433 27.21 -6.74 1.52
N GLN A 434 28.43 -6.60 2.05
CA GLN A 434 29.42 -5.64 1.53
C GLN A 434 29.84 -5.98 0.09
N GLN A 435 30.01 -7.26 -0.23
CA GLN A 435 30.28 -7.71 -1.59
C GLN A 435 29.10 -7.41 -2.53
N MET A 436 27.86 -7.63 -2.08
CA MET A 436 26.66 -7.27 -2.86
C MET A 436 26.61 -5.76 -3.13
N LEU A 437 26.89 -4.91 -2.13
CA LEU A 437 26.97 -3.46 -2.32
C LEU A 437 28.05 -3.05 -3.32
N ALA A 438 29.21 -3.72 -3.29
CA ALA A 438 30.32 -3.43 -4.21
C ALA A 438 30.02 -3.80 -5.67
N GLN A 439 29.01 -4.64 -5.94
CA GLN A 439 28.57 -4.97 -7.29
C GLN A 439 27.74 -3.85 -7.93
N PHE A 440 27.18 -2.94 -7.14
CA PHE A 440 26.45 -1.79 -7.69
C PHE A 440 27.46 -0.80 -8.30
N PRO A 441 27.21 -0.27 -9.52
CA PRO A 441 28.07 0.73 -10.15
C PRO A 441 28.05 2.09 -9.43
N THR A 442 27.08 2.30 -8.54
CA THR A 442 26.87 3.54 -7.78
C THR A 442 26.62 3.19 -6.32
N ASN A 443 26.99 4.07 -5.38
CA ASN A 443 26.65 3.93 -3.95
C ASN A 443 25.35 4.68 -3.58
N ALA A 444 24.87 4.52 -2.34
CA ALA A 444 23.63 5.16 -1.88
C ALA A 444 23.73 6.70 -1.86
N ARG A 445 24.87 7.25 -1.45
CA ARG A 445 25.09 8.71 -1.43
C ARG A 445 25.06 9.31 -2.84
N GLN A 446 25.69 8.64 -3.80
CA GLN A 446 25.64 9.05 -5.21
C GLN A 446 24.22 9.04 -5.75
N ASP A 447 23.43 8.01 -5.43
CA ASP A 447 22.02 7.96 -5.85
C ASP A 447 21.17 9.05 -5.21
N GLN A 448 21.37 9.32 -3.93
CA GLN A 448 20.69 10.44 -3.26
C GLN A 448 21.07 11.76 -3.93
N GLN A 449 22.36 11.98 -4.22
CA GLN A 449 22.80 13.16 -4.96
C GLN A 449 22.21 13.23 -6.37
N ILE A 450 22.04 12.10 -7.06
CA ILE A 450 21.38 12.09 -8.35
C ILE A 450 19.94 12.56 -8.17
N LEU A 451 19.17 11.96 -7.25
CA LEU A 451 17.78 12.34 -6.96
C LEU A 451 17.63 13.82 -6.61
N ASP A 452 18.49 14.33 -5.72
CA ASP A 452 18.47 15.72 -5.26
C ASP A 452 18.77 16.72 -6.40
N ASN A 453 19.52 16.28 -7.41
CA ASN A 453 19.90 17.10 -8.57
C ASN A 453 19.03 16.80 -9.81
N LEU A 454 18.01 15.94 -9.72
CA LEU A 454 17.14 15.69 -10.87
C LEU A 454 16.31 16.96 -11.18
N PRO A 455 16.16 17.32 -12.46
CA PRO A 455 15.28 18.43 -12.87
C PRO A 455 13.84 18.26 -12.38
N GLU A 456 13.08 19.36 -12.30
CA GLU A 456 11.65 19.32 -11.97
C GLU A 456 10.82 18.64 -13.07
N ASP A 457 11.23 18.76 -14.34
CA ASP A 457 10.57 18.17 -15.52
C ASP A 457 11.04 16.74 -15.85
N ARG A 458 11.65 16.06 -14.88
CA ARG A 458 12.13 14.69 -15.03
C ARG A 458 10.99 13.69 -15.27
N ARG A 459 11.32 12.59 -15.95
CA ARG A 459 10.42 11.43 -16.09
C ARG A 459 10.19 10.78 -14.72
N PRO A 460 8.95 10.61 -14.23
CA PRO A 460 8.68 9.96 -12.93
C PRO A 460 9.15 8.50 -12.89
N THR A 461 9.16 7.80 -14.02
CA THR A 461 9.69 6.44 -14.17
C THR A 461 11.18 6.37 -13.86
N LEU A 462 11.97 7.37 -14.28
CA LEU A 462 13.39 7.46 -14.00
C LEU A 462 13.64 7.68 -12.50
N GLU A 463 12.91 8.61 -11.90
CA GLU A 463 13.00 8.86 -10.45
C GLU A 463 12.65 7.60 -9.66
N ALA A 464 11.57 6.91 -10.02
CA ALA A 464 11.16 5.66 -9.39
C ALA A 464 12.23 4.57 -9.52
N ALA A 465 12.88 4.44 -10.69
CA ALA A 465 13.97 3.49 -10.92
C ALA A 465 15.19 3.79 -10.03
N ILE A 466 15.58 5.06 -9.92
CA ILE A 466 16.71 5.47 -9.07
C ILE A 466 16.36 5.27 -7.58
N LYS A 467 15.15 5.64 -7.15
CA LYS A 467 14.65 5.35 -5.78
C LYS A 467 14.68 3.86 -5.49
N TYR A 468 14.32 3.00 -6.44
CA TYR A 468 14.35 1.55 -6.28
C TYR A 468 15.76 1.02 -6.00
N ARG A 469 16.76 1.39 -6.81
CA ARG A 469 18.14 0.95 -6.55
C ARG A 469 18.74 1.56 -5.28
N LEU A 470 18.36 2.79 -4.93
CA LEU A 470 18.75 3.43 -3.67
C LEU A 470 18.20 2.63 -2.49
N ASN A 471 16.91 2.31 -2.48
CA ASN A 471 16.27 1.55 -1.40
C ASN A 471 16.91 0.17 -1.20
N ARG A 472 17.29 -0.51 -2.29
CA ARG A 472 18.03 -1.79 -2.20
C ARG A 472 19.39 -1.63 -1.52
N LYS A 473 20.12 -0.56 -1.82
CA LYS A 473 21.41 -0.26 -1.19
C LYS A 473 21.26 0.12 0.28
N LEU A 474 20.30 0.98 0.59
CA LEU A 474 19.96 1.35 1.98
C LEU A 474 19.56 0.12 2.79
N PHE A 475 18.81 -0.81 2.21
CA PHE A 475 18.45 -2.05 2.88
C PHE A 475 19.68 -2.90 3.21
N LEU A 476 20.60 -3.11 2.26
CA LEU A 476 21.87 -3.81 2.50
C LEU A 476 22.73 -3.13 3.58
N GLU A 477 22.87 -1.80 3.52
CA GLU A 477 23.59 -1.01 4.53
C GLU A 477 22.96 -1.17 5.92
N LYS A 478 21.62 -1.19 6.00
CA LYS A 478 20.91 -1.40 7.25
C LYS A 478 21.12 -2.81 7.80
N VAL A 479 21.13 -3.84 6.95
CA VAL A 479 21.42 -5.22 7.39
C VAL A 479 22.86 -5.34 7.90
N ILE A 480 23.83 -4.70 7.25
CA ILE A 480 25.23 -4.62 7.71
C ILE A 480 25.31 -4.02 9.11
N GLN A 481 24.62 -2.90 9.34
CA GLN A 481 24.57 -2.23 10.64
C GLN A 481 23.87 -3.10 11.69
N THR A 482 22.79 -3.78 11.30
CA THR A 482 22.04 -4.69 12.19
C THR A 482 22.92 -5.86 12.61
N LEU A 483 23.68 -6.46 11.69
CA LEU A 483 24.63 -7.54 12.01
C LEU A 483 25.80 -7.05 12.87
N GLU A 484 26.22 -5.79 12.75
CA GLU A 484 27.24 -5.19 13.62
C GLU A 484 26.74 -5.04 15.06
N ILE A 485 25.55 -4.45 15.23
CA ILE A 485 24.89 -4.32 16.55
C ILE A 485 24.68 -5.71 17.16
N TYR A 486 24.27 -6.71 16.36
CA TYR A 486 24.13 -8.08 16.83
C TYR A 486 25.45 -8.66 17.38
N GLN A 487 26.57 -8.45 16.67
CA GLN A 487 27.89 -8.93 17.10
C GLN A 487 28.35 -8.30 18.42
N GLU A 488 28.03 -7.03 18.64
CA GLU A 488 28.34 -6.29 19.87
C GLU A 488 27.41 -6.67 21.02
N GLY A 489 26.12 -6.87 20.72
CA GLY A 489 25.07 -7.18 21.68
C GLY A 489 25.02 -8.65 22.14
N ILE A 490 25.75 -9.56 21.49
CA ILE A 490 25.75 -10.98 21.89
C ILE A 490 26.57 -11.16 23.19
N LEU A 491 25.84 -11.38 24.29
CA LEU A 491 26.40 -11.37 25.64
C LEU A 491 26.76 -12.75 26.21
N PHE A 492 26.31 -13.86 25.61
CA PHE A 492 26.45 -15.20 26.17
C PHE A 492 26.70 -16.29 25.16
#